data_AF-A0A8A0RK26-F1
#
_entry.id   AF-A0A8A0RK26-F1
#
_cell.length_a   1.000
_cell.length_b   1.000
_cell.length_c   1.000
_cell.angle_alpha   90.00
_cell.angle_beta   90.00
_cell.angle_gamma   90.00
#
_symmetry.space_group_name_H-M   'P 1'
#
loop_
_entity.id
_entity.type
_entity.pdbx_description
1 polymer ?
#
loop_
_entity_poly.entity_id
_entity_poly.type
_entity_poly.pdbx_seq_one_letter_code
_entity_poly.pdbx_strand_id
1 'polypeptide(L)'
;MEKLNTKSLRKGKEGEISFNKHGHFWLDSGLVGLIKTLGSIDTGQVTVRTDDAQLVLSGPLDEIERVLTTAYNYMTENYYNLSTKKQKDDLSSYNFYYDEEKDQFVSFPKRKSMGIAEVIYNKAPRPTEGMVKWEKKYEKKIEFGGKQVKRKRGVLPKEYAHLQERMDKFLDEHGIDVTTSGLLLNGPNAVMPKMKIELKSSKNKGNCYLCGQPSSQLEEANQTVFPLITGSSGLLSFNSNAGKPEKVCWKCSLLGKFVPVSGFYMYQGNHLFAFLPYSNSLEKMVDTYDLLQEIKYDDPNLYKNFNHPLGPYFQHIFEITFAFLYTLYDKLLIRKYAREEEGDEIQLDLETMYDLTINKAPVEFYVIHAQKEKNSVPVKSAWPFKDTVYFFRLIEKLETETGYRMKSILPFLLDYTESSNEAKSMTRNRVLERILSKRSILDLVEKHVYHADLAGFKPLLDMLLVYENTLKEGEPLFKEEQDAAVRLGRIIGMAVGKSENGKKGDLYALRKTRTMVDFLEQLNRLQFKLGSNFVLPSDLYEGKLTHENFSEFKQFCMIAALNSYYYAVNPKKDEKD
;
A
#
# COMPACT_ATOMS: atom_id res chain seq x y z
N MET A 1 40.32 -60.68 -8.29
CA MET A 1 38.92 -60.52 -8.73
C MET A 1 38.16 -59.79 -7.64
N GLU A 2 37.69 -58.60 -8.01
CA GLU A 2 37.17 -57.55 -7.14
C GLU A 2 35.92 -57.94 -6.36
N LYS A 3 35.90 -57.58 -5.08
CA LYS A 3 34.66 -57.41 -4.31
C LYS A 3 34.21 -55.96 -4.51
N LEU A 4 33.17 -55.80 -5.32
CA LEU A 4 32.42 -54.56 -5.47
C LEU A 4 31.86 -54.10 -4.12
N ASN A 5 32.27 -52.89 -3.74
CA ASN A 5 31.88 -52.19 -2.54
C ASN A 5 30.67 -51.30 -2.85
N THR A 6 29.45 -51.83 -2.72
CA THR A 6 28.22 -51.04 -2.77
C THR A 6 28.06 -50.28 -1.46
N LYS A 7 28.48 -49.01 -1.46
CA LYS A 7 28.12 -48.02 -0.42
C LYS A 7 26.60 -47.95 -0.32
N SER A 8 26.06 -48.35 0.84
CA SER A 8 24.68 -48.10 1.21
C SER A 8 24.41 -46.59 1.26
N LEU A 9 23.47 -46.10 0.45
CA LEU A 9 22.84 -44.79 0.63
C LEU A 9 22.27 -44.72 2.05
N ARG A 10 22.80 -43.83 2.89
CA ARG A 10 22.21 -43.50 4.19
C ARG A 10 20.83 -42.89 3.93
N LYS A 11 19.75 -43.64 4.15
CA LYS A 11 18.40 -43.08 4.24
C LYS A 11 18.37 -42.09 5.41
N GLY A 12 18.14 -40.81 5.13
CA GLY A 12 17.91 -39.80 6.15
C GLY A 12 16.71 -40.15 7.03
N LYS A 13 16.70 -39.67 8.28
CA LYS A 13 15.54 -39.84 9.17
C LYS A 13 14.34 -39.12 8.54
N GLU A 14 13.29 -39.87 8.21
CA GLU A 14 12.03 -39.28 7.76
C GLU A 14 11.38 -38.50 8.90
N GLY A 15 10.73 -37.39 8.55
CA GLY A 15 10.00 -36.57 9.49
C GLY A 15 8.97 -35.70 8.81
N GLU A 16 8.15 -35.06 9.64
CA GLU A 16 7.09 -34.16 9.22
C GLU A 16 7.19 -32.84 9.98
N ILE A 17 7.07 -31.72 9.26
CA ILE A 17 7.08 -30.37 9.81
C ILE A 17 5.82 -29.64 9.37
N SER A 18 5.00 -29.23 10.33
CA SER A 18 3.80 -28.42 10.08
C SER A 18 3.96 -26.94 10.47
N PHE A 19 3.33 -26.05 9.69
CA PHE A 19 3.13 -24.64 10.00
C PHE A 19 1.62 -24.38 10.06
N ASN A 20 1.12 -24.09 11.26
CA ASN A 20 -0.32 -23.90 11.47
C ASN A 20 -0.72 -22.47 11.17
N LYS A 21 -1.94 -22.29 10.66
CA LYS A 21 -2.64 -21.01 10.68
C LYS A 21 -2.84 -20.57 12.13
N HIS A 22 -2.53 -19.32 12.44
CA HIS A 22 -2.57 -18.79 13.80
C HIS A 22 -3.75 -17.86 14.05
N GLY A 23 -4.49 -17.48 13.01
CA GLY A 23 -5.52 -16.44 13.13
C GLY A 23 -4.90 -15.05 13.35
N HIS A 24 -3.62 -14.89 12.98
CA HIS A 24 -2.85 -13.67 13.18
C HIS A 24 -2.42 -13.15 11.82
N PHE A 25 -3.01 -12.03 11.37
CA PHE A 25 -2.88 -11.51 10.01
C PHE A 25 -1.45 -11.47 9.47
N TRP A 26 -0.48 -11.07 10.31
CA TRP A 26 0.93 -11.02 9.93
C TRP A 26 1.55 -12.40 9.69
N LEU A 27 1.35 -13.35 10.62
CA LEU A 27 1.96 -14.68 10.50
C LEU A 27 1.28 -15.51 9.42
N ASP A 28 -0.05 -15.39 9.30
CA ASP A 28 -0.82 -16.08 8.28
C ASP A 28 -0.49 -15.52 6.88
N SER A 29 -0.25 -14.21 6.75
CA SER A 29 0.29 -13.62 5.50
C SER A 29 1.67 -14.20 5.17
N GLY A 30 2.52 -14.36 6.18
CA GLY A 30 3.82 -15.02 6.05
C GLY A 30 3.72 -16.49 5.67
N LEU A 31 2.69 -17.19 6.15
CA LEU A 31 2.39 -18.57 5.79
C LEU A 31 2.03 -18.70 4.31
N VAL A 32 1.18 -17.81 3.79
CA VAL A 32 0.92 -17.74 2.34
C VAL A 32 2.19 -17.45 1.56
N GLY A 33 3.00 -16.50 2.04
CA GLY A 33 4.29 -16.19 1.43
C GLY A 33 5.22 -17.40 1.35
N LEU A 34 5.27 -18.21 2.41
CA LEU A 34 6.04 -19.47 2.43
C LEU A 34 5.46 -20.49 1.44
N ILE A 35 4.15 -20.73 1.47
CA ILE A 35 3.45 -21.66 0.55
C ILE A 35 3.75 -21.32 -0.90
N LYS A 36 3.57 -20.04 -1.28
CA LYS A 36 3.78 -19.58 -2.67
C LYS A 36 5.25 -19.62 -3.08
N THR A 37 6.15 -19.36 -2.13
CA THR A 37 7.59 -19.50 -2.39
C THR A 37 7.99 -20.96 -2.61
N LEU A 38 7.45 -21.89 -1.82
CA LEU A 38 7.67 -23.33 -1.99
C LEU A 38 7.17 -23.83 -3.35
N GLY A 39 6.03 -23.31 -3.82
CA GLY A 39 5.52 -23.60 -5.17
C GLY A 39 6.37 -23.03 -6.31
N SER A 40 7.33 -22.16 -6.02
CA SER A 40 8.23 -21.53 -7.01
C SER A 40 9.64 -22.13 -7.04
N ILE A 41 9.91 -23.17 -6.23
CA ILE A 41 11.23 -23.81 -6.14
C ILE A 41 11.11 -25.32 -6.29
N ASP A 42 12.21 -25.98 -6.64
CA ASP A 42 12.28 -27.44 -6.65
C ASP A 42 12.33 -27.99 -5.21
N THR A 43 11.32 -28.76 -4.82
CA THR A 43 11.20 -29.39 -3.50
C THR A 43 11.79 -30.80 -3.46
N GLY A 44 12.22 -31.35 -4.59
CA GLY A 44 12.82 -32.68 -4.70
C GLY A 44 11.94 -33.77 -4.08
N GLN A 45 12.44 -34.41 -3.02
CA GLN A 45 11.76 -35.50 -2.32
C GLN A 45 10.78 -35.03 -1.23
N VAL A 46 10.68 -33.72 -0.99
CA VAL A 46 9.78 -33.16 0.02
C VAL A 46 8.38 -33.01 -0.57
N THR A 47 7.42 -33.69 0.04
CA THR A 47 5.99 -33.52 -0.28
C THR A 47 5.45 -32.31 0.47
N VAL A 48 4.79 -31.41 -0.25
CA VAL A 48 4.14 -30.21 0.29
C VAL A 48 2.63 -30.40 0.25
N ARG A 49 1.97 -30.32 1.41
CA ARG A 49 0.51 -30.38 1.52
C ARG A 49 -0.01 -29.15 2.24
N THR A 50 -1.12 -28.61 1.79
CA THR A 50 -1.78 -27.46 2.42
C THR A 50 -3.26 -27.76 2.56
N ASP A 51 -3.80 -27.43 3.73
CA ASP A 51 -5.23 -27.37 4.02
C ASP A 51 -5.55 -26.05 4.71
N ASP A 52 -6.81 -25.86 5.12
CA ASP A 52 -7.25 -24.60 5.73
C ASP A 52 -6.61 -24.32 7.11
N ALA A 53 -6.08 -25.33 7.78
CA ALA A 53 -5.50 -25.24 9.10
C ALA A 53 -3.97 -25.14 9.08
N GLN A 54 -3.30 -25.68 8.06
CA GLN A 54 -1.84 -25.81 8.08
C GLN A 54 -1.18 -26.07 6.71
N LEU A 55 0.12 -25.80 6.67
CA LEU A 55 1.07 -26.31 5.68
C LEU A 55 1.87 -27.46 6.31
N VAL A 56 2.01 -28.58 5.61
CA VAL A 56 2.76 -29.76 6.05
C VAL A 56 3.84 -30.12 5.04
N LEU A 57 5.07 -30.31 5.53
CA LEU A 57 6.23 -30.79 4.76
C LEU A 57 6.63 -32.18 5.27
N SER A 58 6.63 -33.17 4.38
CA SER A 58 6.97 -34.56 4.73
C SER A 58 8.12 -35.08 3.84
N GLY A 59 9.10 -35.75 4.44
CA GLY A 59 10.27 -36.30 3.74
C GLY A 59 11.48 -36.47 4.65
N PRO A 60 12.68 -36.72 4.09
CA PRO A 60 13.92 -36.73 4.87
C PRO A 60 14.17 -35.37 5.53
N LEU A 61 14.45 -35.34 6.84
CA LEU A 61 14.62 -34.08 7.60
C LEU A 61 15.70 -33.16 7.01
N ASP A 62 16.79 -33.73 6.50
CA ASP A 62 17.87 -32.96 5.85
C ASP A 62 17.41 -32.28 4.55
N GLU A 63 16.52 -32.93 3.80
CA GLU A 63 15.91 -32.35 2.60
C GLU A 63 14.88 -31.28 2.95
N ILE A 64 14.07 -31.47 4.01
CA ILE A 64 13.15 -30.42 4.49
C ILE A 64 13.92 -29.17 4.92
N GLU A 65 15.02 -29.33 5.67
CA GLU A 65 15.88 -28.22 6.10
C GLU A 65 16.50 -27.50 4.89
N ARG A 66 16.98 -28.24 3.89
CA ARG A 66 17.47 -27.70 2.62
C ARG A 66 16.38 -26.89 1.89
N VAL A 67 15.20 -27.46 1.70
CA VAL A 67 14.08 -26.81 0.98
C VAL A 67 13.64 -25.53 1.69
N LEU A 68 13.51 -25.53 3.01
CA LEU A 68 13.18 -24.34 3.79
C LEU A 68 14.27 -23.25 3.68
N THR A 69 15.54 -23.66 3.67
CA THR A 69 16.66 -22.75 3.49
C THR A 69 16.69 -22.15 2.07
N THR A 70 16.42 -22.97 1.05
CA THR A 70 16.28 -22.51 -0.35
C THR A 70 15.13 -21.53 -0.50
N ALA A 71 13.96 -21.83 0.09
CA ALA A 71 12.82 -20.91 0.10
C ALA A 71 13.16 -19.59 0.79
N TYR A 72 13.87 -19.64 1.93
CA TYR A 72 14.31 -18.44 2.64
C TYR A 72 15.26 -17.58 1.80
N ASN A 73 16.22 -18.20 1.12
CA ASN A 73 17.17 -17.50 0.25
C ASN A 73 16.46 -16.90 -0.97
N TYR A 74 15.54 -17.64 -1.59
CA TYR A 74 14.73 -17.14 -2.70
C TYR A 74 13.91 -15.91 -2.31
N MET A 75 13.22 -15.98 -1.16
CA MET A 75 12.46 -14.85 -0.64
C MET A 75 13.37 -13.65 -0.32
N THR A 76 14.54 -13.89 0.29
CA THR A 76 15.50 -12.83 0.62
C THR A 76 15.97 -12.07 -0.63
N GLU A 77 16.35 -12.79 -1.70
CA GLU A 77 16.85 -12.14 -2.92
C GLU A 77 15.76 -11.31 -3.62
N ASN A 78 14.52 -11.80 -3.62
CA ASN A 78 13.40 -11.15 -4.33
C ASN A 78 12.71 -10.03 -3.55
N TYR A 79 12.88 -9.94 -2.22
CA TYR A 79 12.12 -8.99 -1.39
C TYR A 79 12.97 -8.14 -0.43
N TYR A 80 14.13 -8.62 0.00
CA TYR A 80 15.01 -7.90 0.93
C TYR A 80 16.26 -7.35 0.27
N ASN A 81 16.87 -8.12 -0.64
CA ASN A 81 18.18 -7.82 -1.20
C ASN A 81 18.09 -7.05 -2.54
N LEU A 82 17.42 -5.90 -2.54
CA LEU A 82 17.05 -5.21 -3.78
C LEU A 82 18.03 -4.08 -4.16
N SER A 83 18.02 -3.70 -5.44
CA SER A 83 18.72 -2.52 -5.97
C SER A 83 17.79 -1.71 -6.87
N THR A 84 17.75 -0.39 -6.67
CA THR A 84 17.01 0.51 -7.58
C THR A 84 17.71 0.60 -8.93
N LYS A 85 16.99 1.08 -9.95
CA LYS A 85 17.55 1.38 -11.28
C LYS A 85 18.79 2.27 -11.18
N LYS A 86 18.74 3.34 -10.38
CA LYS A 86 19.93 4.19 -10.14
C LYS A 86 21.11 3.40 -9.57
N GLN A 87 20.88 2.45 -8.65
CA GLN A 87 21.94 1.62 -8.08
C GLN A 87 22.49 0.58 -9.07
N LYS A 88 21.72 0.20 -10.09
CA LYS A 88 22.13 -0.71 -11.17
C LYS A 88 22.83 0.04 -12.32
N ASP A 89 22.43 1.28 -12.60
CA ASP A 89 22.95 2.04 -13.74
C ASP A 89 24.26 2.79 -13.36
N ASP A 90 24.42 3.24 -12.11
CA ASP A 90 25.62 3.93 -11.64
C ASP A 90 26.71 2.95 -11.18
N LEU A 91 27.44 2.40 -12.16
CA LEU A 91 28.57 1.48 -11.94
C LEU A 91 29.63 2.04 -10.97
N SER A 92 29.82 3.36 -10.95
CA SER A 92 30.79 4.00 -10.07
C SER A 92 30.39 3.95 -8.58
N SER A 93 29.11 3.70 -8.32
CA SER A 93 28.54 3.54 -6.98
C SER A 93 28.55 2.09 -6.48
N TYR A 94 29.00 1.13 -7.29
CA TYR A 94 29.01 -0.29 -6.97
C TYR A 94 29.90 -0.60 -5.77
N ASN A 95 29.67 -1.78 -5.18
CA ASN A 95 30.63 -2.44 -4.31
C ASN A 95 31.31 -3.58 -5.07
N PHE A 96 32.26 -4.24 -4.42
CA PHE A 96 32.98 -5.37 -5.01
C PHE A 96 33.40 -6.37 -3.94
N TYR A 97 33.67 -7.59 -4.38
CA TYR A 97 34.27 -8.66 -3.58
C TYR A 97 35.36 -9.37 -4.39
N TYR A 98 36.22 -10.12 -3.71
CA TYR A 98 37.20 -10.99 -4.32
C TYR A 98 36.72 -12.45 -4.24
N ASP A 99 36.63 -13.11 -5.38
CA ASP A 99 36.29 -14.52 -5.52
C ASP A 99 37.59 -15.34 -5.53
N GLU A 100 37.87 -16.04 -4.42
CA GLU A 100 39.10 -16.82 -4.25
C GLU A 100 39.13 -18.06 -5.13
N GLU A 101 37.97 -18.67 -5.42
CA GLU A 101 37.89 -19.86 -6.28
C GLU A 101 38.18 -19.51 -7.74
N LYS A 102 37.68 -18.37 -8.20
CA LYS A 102 37.86 -17.90 -9.59
C LYS A 102 39.03 -16.95 -9.78
N ASP A 103 39.74 -16.60 -8.70
CA ASP A 103 40.84 -15.64 -8.68
C ASP A 103 40.49 -14.33 -9.41
N GLN A 104 39.37 -13.69 -9.04
CA GLN A 104 38.91 -12.46 -9.70
C GLN A 104 38.15 -11.50 -8.78
N PHE A 105 38.17 -10.22 -9.13
CA PHE A 105 37.32 -9.21 -8.50
C PHE A 105 35.98 -9.10 -9.24
N VAL A 106 34.90 -9.08 -8.48
CA VAL A 106 33.54 -9.00 -9.01
C VAL A 106 32.84 -7.79 -8.42
N SER A 107 32.34 -6.90 -9.27
CA SER A 107 31.56 -5.73 -8.85
C SER A 107 30.06 -6.05 -8.82
N PHE A 108 29.32 -5.37 -7.95
CA PHE A 108 27.89 -5.57 -7.79
C PHE A 108 27.18 -4.29 -7.29
N PRO A 109 25.89 -4.10 -7.65
CA PRO A 109 25.14 -2.93 -7.25
C PRO A 109 24.86 -2.94 -5.74
N LYS A 110 24.77 -1.73 -5.15
CA LYS A 110 24.41 -1.58 -3.74
C LYS A 110 23.01 -2.13 -3.46
N ARG A 111 22.87 -2.79 -2.31
CA ARG A 111 21.64 -3.48 -1.90
C ARG A 111 20.91 -2.72 -0.79
N LYS A 112 19.59 -2.81 -0.74
CA LYS A 112 18.70 -2.24 0.28
C LYS A 112 17.38 -3.02 0.36
N SER A 113 16.79 -3.08 1.56
CA SER A 113 15.39 -3.49 1.73
C SER A 113 14.45 -2.33 1.38
N MET A 114 13.26 -2.66 0.88
CA MET A 114 12.21 -1.72 0.51
C MET A 114 10.83 -2.29 0.84
N GLY A 115 9.84 -1.41 0.92
CA GLY A 115 8.46 -1.76 1.21
C GLY A 115 8.31 -2.44 2.57
N ILE A 116 7.50 -3.49 2.60
CA ILE A 116 7.22 -4.27 3.82
C ILE A 116 8.52 -4.86 4.41
N ALA A 117 9.49 -5.25 3.58
CA ALA A 117 10.77 -5.78 4.04
C ALA A 117 11.59 -4.74 4.83
N GLU A 118 11.47 -3.44 4.52
CA GLU A 118 12.12 -2.36 5.29
C GLU A 118 11.51 -2.25 6.70
N VAL A 119 10.20 -2.49 6.85
CA VAL A 119 9.54 -2.52 8.18
C VAL A 119 10.07 -3.67 9.04
N ILE A 120 10.45 -4.78 8.43
CA ILE A 120 10.95 -5.98 9.13
C ILE A 120 12.44 -5.83 9.44
N TYR A 121 13.23 -5.37 8.47
CA TYR A 121 14.68 -5.33 8.55
C TYR A 121 15.28 -4.16 7.77
N ASN A 122 15.34 -3.00 8.42
CA ASN A 122 16.03 -1.80 7.91
C ASN A 122 17.48 -1.70 8.42
N LYS A 123 18.30 -2.71 8.14
CA LYS A 123 19.73 -2.69 8.49
C LYS A 123 20.59 -2.63 7.23
N ALA A 124 21.78 -2.03 7.38
CA ALA A 124 22.77 -2.01 6.31
C ALA A 124 23.13 -3.44 5.84
N PRO A 125 23.43 -3.63 4.54
CA PRO A 125 23.88 -4.91 4.01
C PRO A 125 25.10 -5.44 4.77
N ARG A 126 25.14 -6.75 5.03
CA ARG A 126 26.23 -7.43 5.74
C ARG A 126 26.93 -8.41 4.80
N PRO A 127 28.24 -8.67 4.99
CA PRO A 127 28.92 -9.74 4.24
C PRO A 127 28.16 -11.06 4.37
N THR A 128 27.97 -11.76 3.26
CA THR A 128 27.36 -13.11 3.27
C THR A 128 28.35 -14.17 3.74
N GLU A 129 29.62 -14.00 3.35
CA GLU A 129 30.73 -14.89 3.67
C GLU A 129 31.72 -14.16 4.60
N GLY A 130 32.92 -13.86 4.09
CA GLY A 130 34.02 -13.25 4.83
C GLY A 130 34.27 -11.79 4.47
N MET A 131 35.07 -11.13 5.32
CA MET A 131 35.60 -9.80 5.03
C MET A 131 36.94 -9.59 5.72
N VAL A 132 37.89 -9.03 4.97
CA VAL A 132 39.24 -8.67 5.46
C VAL A 132 39.30 -7.17 5.69
N LYS A 133 39.60 -6.73 6.90
CA LYS A 133 39.66 -5.30 7.23
C LYS A 133 40.81 -4.62 6.50
N TRP A 134 40.56 -3.38 6.05
CA TRP A 134 41.61 -2.52 5.50
C TRP A 134 42.63 -2.16 6.58
N GLU A 135 43.93 -2.14 6.25
CA GLU A 135 44.96 -1.59 7.15
C GLU A 135 44.83 -0.07 7.27
N LYS A 136 44.63 0.59 6.13
CA LYS A 136 44.38 2.03 6.04
C LYS A 136 43.54 2.36 4.80
N LYS A 137 42.91 3.53 4.83
CA LYS A 137 42.24 4.12 3.67
C LYS A 137 42.90 5.44 3.29
N TYR A 138 43.02 5.72 2.00
CA TYR A 138 43.54 6.98 1.48
C TYR A 138 42.75 7.44 0.26
N GLU A 139 42.85 8.73 -0.08
CA GLU A 139 42.23 9.27 -1.30
C GLU A 139 43.24 9.27 -2.45
N LYS A 140 42.80 8.85 -3.63
CA LYS A 140 43.55 8.86 -4.88
C LYS A 140 42.76 9.63 -5.94
N LYS A 141 43.44 10.50 -6.69
CA LYS A 141 42.88 11.10 -7.91
C LYS A 141 43.04 10.10 -9.05
N ILE A 142 41.95 9.80 -9.74
CA ILE A 142 41.92 8.91 -10.90
C ILE A 142 41.25 9.62 -12.06
N GLU A 143 41.59 9.23 -13.27
CA GLU A 143 40.86 9.62 -14.47
C GLU A 143 39.79 8.57 -14.78
N PHE A 144 38.52 8.96 -14.79
CA PHE A 144 37.42 8.06 -15.09
C PHE A 144 36.36 8.81 -15.89
N GLY A 145 35.97 8.26 -17.05
CA GLY A 145 35.01 8.93 -17.96
C GLY A 145 35.47 10.30 -18.44
N GLY A 146 36.78 10.48 -18.68
CA GLY A 146 37.37 11.74 -19.16
C GLY A 146 37.40 12.87 -18.11
N LYS A 147 37.17 12.56 -16.83
CA LYS A 147 37.22 13.52 -15.72
C LYS A 147 38.14 13.03 -14.60
N GLN A 148 38.82 13.97 -13.96
CA GLN A 148 39.59 13.72 -12.75
C GLN A 148 38.66 13.65 -11.53
N VAL A 149 38.55 12.47 -10.92
CA VAL A 149 37.70 12.22 -9.74
C VAL A 149 38.53 11.71 -8.56
N LYS A 150 38.16 12.12 -7.34
CA LYS A 150 38.76 11.62 -6.10
C LYS A 150 38.00 10.38 -5.62
N ARG A 151 38.72 9.29 -5.36
CA ARG A 151 38.17 8.04 -4.82
C ARG A 151 38.98 7.54 -3.63
N LYS A 152 38.33 6.88 -2.68
CA LYS A 152 38.97 6.19 -1.56
C LYS A 152 39.48 4.84 -2.03
N ARG A 153 40.67 4.50 -1.55
CA ARG A 153 41.34 3.21 -1.75
C ARG A 153 41.62 2.58 -0.39
N GLY A 154 41.52 1.26 -0.33
CA GLY A 154 41.88 0.48 0.85
C GLY A 154 43.25 -0.16 0.63
N VAL A 155 44.06 -0.20 1.69
CA VAL A 155 45.30 -0.99 1.71
C VAL A 155 44.98 -2.34 2.34
N LEU A 156 45.29 -3.40 1.60
CA LEU A 156 45.13 -4.78 2.05
C LEU A 156 46.18 -5.14 3.11
N PRO A 157 45.83 -6.00 4.08
CA PRO A 157 46.79 -6.50 5.04
C PRO A 157 47.85 -7.38 4.38
N LYS A 158 48.99 -7.57 5.07
CA LYS A 158 50.14 -8.34 4.57
C LYS A 158 49.78 -9.67 3.89
N GLU A 159 48.82 -10.41 4.45
CA GLU A 159 48.33 -11.69 3.92
C GLU A 159 47.75 -11.58 2.50
N TYR A 160 47.11 -10.45 2.18
CA TYR A 160 46.45 -10.18 0.90
C TYR A 160 47.20 -9.12 0.05
N ALA A 161 48.40 -8.70 0.46
CA ALA A 161 49.15 -7.64 -0.22
C ALA A 161 49.45 -7.97 -1.69
N HIS A 162 49.57 -9.25 -2.04
CA HIS A 162 49.79 -9.72 -3.41
C HIS A 162 48.62 -9.36 -4.37
N LEU A 163 47.44 -9.06 -3.85
CA LEU A 163 46.27 -8.65 -4.65
C LEU A 163 46.15 -7.14 -4.84
N GLN A 164 46.95 -6.33 -4.14
CA GLN A 164 46.76 -4.87 -4.07
C GLN A 164 46.79 -4.21 -5.44
N GLU A 165 47.77 -4.55 -6.29
CA GLU A 165 47.91 -3.97 -7.62
C GLU A 165 46.74 -4.32 -8.54
N ARG A 166 46.32 -5.61 -8.52
CA ARG A 166 45.16 -6.10 -9.28
C ARG A 166 43.86 -5.43 -8.82
N MET A 167 43.71 -5.26 -7.51
CA MET A 167 42.56 -4.58 -6.91
C MET A 167 42.52 -3.11 -7.34
N ASP A 168 43.62 -2.37 -7.19
CA ASP A 168 43.67 -0.95 -7.53
C ASP A 168 43.39 -0.73 -9.03
N LYS A 169 43.94 -1.59 -9.90
CA LYS A 169 43.64 -1.57 -11.34
C LYS A 169 42.15 -1.79 -11.59
N PHE A 170 41.55 -2.83 -10.99
CA PHE A 170 40.12 -3.10 -11.12
C PHE A 170 39.26 -1.91 -10.67
N LEU A 171 39.59 -1.31 -9.53
CA LEU A 171 38.84 -0.16 -8.98
C LEU A 171 38.97 1.09 -9.84
N ASP A 172 40.14 1.35 -10.42
CA ASP A 172 40.38 2.49 -11.30
C ASP A 172 39.66 2.32 -12.64
N GLU A 173 39.73 1.14 -13.25
CA GLU A 173 39.04 0.80 -14.51
C GLU A 173 37.51 0.92 -14.40
N HIS A 174 36.93 0.58 -13.26
CA HIS A 174 35.48 0.64 -13.02
C HIS A 174 35.04 1.92 -12.30
N GLY A 175 35.98 2.80 -11.92
CA GLY A 175 35.69 4.04 -11.21
C GLY A 175 35.08 3.85 -9.81
N ILE A 176 35.26 2.67 -9.21
CA ILE A 176 34.61 2.23 -7.96
C ILE A 176 35.30 2.87 -6.74
N ASP A 177 34.49 3.19 -5.73
CA ASP A 177 34.93 3.73 -4.45
C ASP A 177 34.93 2.67 -3.33
N VAL A 178 35.92 2.70 -2.43
CA VAL A 178 35.96 1.79 -1.27
C VAL A 178 35.04 2.30 -0.16
N THR A 179 33.80 1.81 -0.16
CA THR A 179 32.78 2.21 0.83
C THR A 179 32.61 1.25 2.01
N THR A 180 33.06 0.00 1.88
CA THR A 180 32.98 -1.04 2.92
C THR A 180 34.07 -0.90 3.98
N SER A 181 33.90 -1.52 5.14
CA SER A 181 34.91 -1.55 6.21
C SER A 181 36.06 -2.53 5.96
N GLY A 182 35.95 -3.37 4.93
CA GLY A 182 36.99 -4.31 4.48
C GLY A 182 36.73 -4.83 3.05
N LEU A 183 37.69 -5.57 2.50
CA LEU A 183 37.52 -6.34 1.27
C LEU A 183 36.56 -7.50 1.55
N LEU A 184 35.46 -7.57 0.82
CA LEU A 184 34.54 -8.70 0.88
C LEU A 184 35.18 -9.91 0.18
N LEU A 185 35.01 -11.10 0.74
CA LEU A 185 35.53 -12.35 0.19
C LEU A 185 34.38 -13.28 -0.21
N ASN A 186 34.49 -13.91 -1.38
CA ASN A 186 33.65 -14.99 -1.90
C ASN A 186 32.15 -14.69 -2.01
N GLY A 187 31.73 -13.44 -1.81
CA GLY A 187 30.36 -13.04 -2.01
C GLY A 187 30.09 -11.56 -1.77
N PRO A 188 28.95 -11.04 -2.27
CA PRO A 188 28.53 -9.67 -2.04
C PRO A 188 28.10 -9.46 -0.57
N ASN A 189 27.83 -8.21 -0.21
CA ASN A 189 27.03 -7.95 0.99
C ASN A 189 25.53 -8.02 0.64
N ALA A 190 24.73 -8.54 1.56
CA ALA A 190 23.30 -8.73 1.37
C ALA A 190 22.48 -8.15 2.54
N VAL A 191 21.27 -7.72 2.22
CA VAL A 191 20.26 -7.41 3.24
C VAL A 191 19.50 -8.69 3.54
N MET A 192 19.96 -9.42 4.55
CA MET A 192 19.40 -10.71 4.94
C MET A 192 19.15 -10.71 6.45
N PRO A 193 17.88 -10.81 6.90
CA PRO A 193 17.60 -11.07 8.30
C PRO A 193 18.30 -12.36 8.74
N LYS A 194 18.71 -12.46 10.01
CA LYS A 194 19.28 -13.72 10.50
C LYS A 194 18.16 -14.74 10.64
N MET A 195 18.39 -15.95 10.15
CA MET A 195 17.49 -17.08 10.31
C MET A 195 18.31 -18.35 10.53
N LYS A 196 17.91 -19.16 11.50
CA LYS A 196 18.52 -20.46 11.77
C LYS A 196 17.43 -21.52 11.79
N ILE A 197 17.54 -22.49 10.89
CA ILE A 197 16.62 -23.63 10.77
C ILE A 197 17.44 -24.86 11.13
N GLU A 198 17.03 -25.59 12.17
CA GLU A 198 17.73 -26.78 12.64
C GLU A 198 16.68 -27.82 13.06
N LEU A 199 16.47 -28.87 12.29
CA LEU A 199 15.39 -29.82 12.56
C LEU A 199 15.78 -30.96 13.50
N LYS A 200 17.08 -31.11 13.81
CA LYS A 200 17.63 -32.25 14.56
C LYS A 200 17.65 -32.08 16.10
N SER A 201 17.21 -30.95 16.64
CA SER A 201 17.28 -30.68 18.09
C SER A 201 16.14 -31.37 18.86
N SER A 202 16.48 -32.26 19.80
CA SER A 202 15.53 -33.14 20.49
C SER A 202 14.96 -32.62 21.81
N LYS A 203 15.54 -31.57 22.42
CA LYS A 203 15.09 -31.07 23.74
C LYS A 203 14.25 -29.80 23.59
N ASN A 204 13.01 -29.87 24.05
CA ASN A 204 12.12 -28.71 24.15
C ASN A 204 12.75 -27.65 25.09
N LYS A 205 12.88 -26.41 24.60
CA LYS A 205 13.44 -25.27 25.36
C LYS A 205 12.36 -24.37 25.96
N GLY A 206 11.09 -24.58 25.62
CA GLY A 206 9.94 -23.82 26.11
C GLY A 206 8.87 -23.62 25.03
N ASN A 207 7.84 -22.85 25.35
CA ASN A 207 6.74 -22.56 24.43
C ASN A 207 6.94 -21.21 23.73
N CYS A 208 6.49 -21.13 22.48
CA CYS A 208 6.48 -19.89 21.71
C CYS A 208 5.43 -18.92 22.26
N TYR A 209 5.79 -17.65 22.45
CA TYR A 209 4.85 -16.60 22.84
C TYR A 209 3.72 -16.38 21.81
N LEU A 210 4.02 -16.45 20.51
CA LEU A 210 3.05 -16.12 19.46
C LEU A 210 2.09 -17.27 19.15
N CYS A 211 2.57 -18.52 19.10
CA CYS A 211 1.74 -19.66 18.70
C CYS A 211 1.45 -20.66 19.83
N GLY A 212 2.02 -20.47 21.03
CA GLY A 212 1.85 -21.37 22.17
C GLY A 212 2.56 -22.73 22.04
N GLN A 213 3.08 -23.07 20.86
CA GLN A 213 3.65 -24.41 20.61
C GLN A 213 5.02 -24.61 21.28
N PRO A 214 5.32 -25.83 21.75
CA PRO A 214 6.64 -26.18 22.25
C PRO A 214 7.69 -26.11 21.12
N SER A 215 8.89 -25.62 21.45
CA SER A 215 9.97 -25.50 20.48
C SER A 215 11.33 -25.82 21.07
N SER A 216 12.15 -26.54 20.30
CA SER A 216 13.55 -26.81 20.62
C SER A 216 14.49 -25.63 20.31
N GLN A 217 13.99 -24.63 19.59
CA GLN A 217 14.66 -23.36 19.30
C GLN A 217 13.75 -22.18 19.58
N LEU A 218 14.24 -21.30 20.44
CA LEU A 218 13.57 -20.06 20.81
C LEU A 218 14.57 -18.92 20.61
N GLU A 219 14.09 -17.81 20.07
CA GLU A 219 14.83 -16.55 19.94
C GLU A 219 14.04 -15.40 20.57
N GLU A 220 14.74 -14.31 20.84
CA GLU A 220 14.12 -13.11 21.40
C GLU A 220 13.17 -12.47 20.37
N ALA A 221 11.93 -12.24 20.80
CA ALA A 221 10.90 -11.58 20.03
C ALA A 221 11.35 -10.16 19.67
N ASN A 222 11.24 -9.82 18.40
CA ASN A 222 11.71 -8.55 17.88
C ASN A 222 10.94 -8.17 16.60
N GLN A 223 11.23 -6.97 16.09
CA GLN A 223 10.61 -6.40 14.90
C GLN A 223 10.72 -7.28 13.65
N THR A 224 11.74 -8.15 13.55
CA THR A 224 11.90 -9.06 12.40
C THR A 224 10.89 -10.21 12.37
N VAL A 225 10.14 -10.40 13.46
CA VAL A 225 9.10 -11.42 13.59
C VAL A 225 7.72 -10.80 13.44
N PHE A 226 7.47 -9.70 14.16
CA PHE A 226 6.25 -8.92 14.03
C PHE A 226 6.57 -7.44 14.28
N PRO A 227 6.29 -6.51 13.35
CA PRO A 227 6.80 -5.15 13.42
C PRO A 227 6.22 -4.29 14.54
N LEU A 228 5.12 -4.72 15.18
CA LEU A 228 4.60 -4.06 16.39
C LEU A 228 5.36 -4.44 17.66
N ILE A 229 6.29 -5.41 17.58
CA ILE A 229 7.16 -5.79 18.70
C ILE A 229 8.46 -4.99 18.59
N THR A 230 8.60 -3.95 19.40
CA THR A 230 9.77 -3.06 19.43
C THR A 230 10.99 -3.67 20.14
N GLY A 231 10.82 -4.82 20.79
CA GLY A 231 11.87 -5.61 21.46
C GLY A 231 11.28 -6.48 22.57
N SER A 232 12.10 -7.35 23.17
CA SER A 232 11.68 -8.23 24.26
C SER A 232 11.13 -7.47 25.47
N SER A 233 11.71 -6.30 25.79
CA SER A 233 11.21 -5.42 26.85
C SER A 233 9.84 -4.80 26.53
N GLY A 234 9.51 -4.60 25.25
CA GLY A 234 8.21 -4.07 24.82
C GLY A 234 7.05 -5.05 24.98
N LEU A 235 7.35 -6.34 25.18
CA LEU A 235 6.37 -7.38 25.49
C LEU A 235 6.20 -7.62 26.98
N LEU A 236 7.11 -7.09 27.81
CA LEU A 236 6.98 -7.18 29.25
C LEU A 236 5.77 -6.35 29.68
N SER A 237 4.85 -6.98 30.39
CA SER A 237 3.70 -6.32 30.97
C SER A 237 3.84 -6.29 32.48
N PHE A 238 3.16 -5.34 33.13
CA PHE A 238 3.04 -5.32 34.60
C PHE A 238 2.23 -6.53 35.14
N ASN A 239 1.65 -7.36 34.27
CA ASN A 239 0.96 -8.57 34.67
C ASN A 239 1.96 -9.70 34.92
N SER A 240 2.22 -10.00 36.19
CA SER A 240 3.10 -11.09 36.63
C SER A 240 2.64 -12.47 36.14
N ASN A 241 1.36 -12.66 35.78
CA ASN A 241 0.84 -13.90 35.21
C ASN A 241 1.13 -14.07 33.72
N ALA A 242 1.58 -13.03 33.02
CA ALA A 242 1.95 -13.10 31.60
C ALA A 242 3.31 -13.80 31.35
N GLY A 243 4.06 -14.10 32.42
CA GLY A 243 5.31 -14.85 32.36
C GLY A 243 6.45 -14.11 31.64
N LYS A 244 7.20 -14.86 30.82
CA LYS A 244 8.36 -14.42 30.04
C LYS A 244 8.04 -14.44 28.54
N PRO A 245 7.26 -13.46 28.03
CA PRO A 245 6.76 -13.45 26.64
C PRO A 245 7.84 -13.12 25.62
N GLU A 246 9.10 -12.94 26.03
CA GLU A 246 10.17 -12.50 25.16
C GLU A 246 10.64 -13.54 24.13
N LYS A 247 10.11 -14.78 24.12
CA LYS A 247 10.63 -15.85 23.26
C LYS A 247 9.65 -16.35 22.22
N VAL A 248 10.12 -16.43 20.98
CA VAL A 248 9.36 -16.95 19.83
C VAL A 248 10.07 -18.13 19.18
N CYS A 249 9.31 -19.07 18.63
CA CYS A 249 9.89 -20.21 17.93
C CYS A 249 10.41 -19.82 16.55
N TRP A 250 11.35 -20.62 16.05
CA TRP A 250 11.93 -20.44 14.71
C TRP A 250 10.86 -20.46 13.60
N LYS A 251 9.76 -21.22 13.75
CA LYS A 251 8.66 -21.25 12.77
C LYS A 251 7.98 -19.88 12.66
N CYS A 252 7.55 -19.28 13.77
CA CYS A 252 6.94 -17.95 13.74
C CYS A 252 7.94 -16.89 13.27
N SER A 253 9.21 -17.01 13.65
CA SER A 253 10.28 -16.14 13.15
C SER A 253 10.48 -16.23 11.64
N LEU A 254 10.40 -17.44 11.09
CA LEU A 254 10.46 -17.68 9.66
C LEU A 254 9.25 -17.02 8.98
N LEU A 255 8.04 -17.34 9.40
CA LEU A 255 6.80 -16.79 8.82
C LEU A 255 6.79 -15.26 8.82
N GLY A 256 7.22 -14.63 9.91
CA GLY A 256 7.33 -13.17 10.01
C GLY A 256 8.20 -12.51 8.95
N LYS A 257 9.15 -13.26 8.36
CA LYS A 257 10.05 -12.79 7.28
C LYS A 257 9.46 -13.01 5.88
N PHE A 258 8.47 -13.88 5.72
CA PHE A 258 7.84 -14.15 4.42
C PHE A 258 6.68 -13.19 4.08
N VAL A 259 6.29 -12.31 5.00
CA VAL A 259 5.17 -11.36 4.79
C VAL A 259 5.33 -10.45 3.56
N PRO A 260 6.53 -9.98 3.16
CA PRO A 260 6.67 -9.16 1.95
C PRO A 260 6.20 -9.84 0.65
N VAL A 261 6.13 -11.18 0.63
CA VAL A 261 5.74 -11.95 -0.55
C VAL A 261 4.29 -11.66 -0.96
N SER A 262 3.37 -11.63 0.02
CA SER A 262 1.92 -11.48 -0.22
C SER A 262 1.41 -10.04 -0.17
N GLY A 263 2.25 -9.09 0.23
CA GLY A 263 1.81 -7.73 0.51
C GLY A 263 2.03 -6.73 -0.63
N PHE A 264 1.20 -5.68 -0.59
CA PHE A 264 1.31 -4.52 -1.47
C PHE A 264 1.80 -3.31 -0.68
N TYR A 265 2.51 -2.39 -1.33
CA TYR A 265 3.00 -1.19 -0.67
C TYR A 265 3.18 0.00 -1.61
N MET A 266 3.12 1.20 -1.04
CA MET A 266 3.46 2.46 -1.67
C MET A 266 4.07 3.43 -0.66
N TYR A 267 5.14 4.12 -1.07
CA TYR A 267 5.76 5.21 -0.33
C TYR A 267 5.18 6.58 -0.74
N GLN A 268 5.03 7.47 0.24
CA GLN A 268 4.82 8.92 0.04
C GLN A 268 5.71 9.69 1.00
N GLY A 269 6.78 10.30 0.48
CA GLY A 269 7.82 10.91 1.31
C GLY A 269 8.42 9.89 2.29
N ASN A 270 8.30 10.15 3.58
CA ASN A 270 8.75 9.25 4.65
C ASN A 270 7.68 8.25 5.12
N HIS A 271 6.50 8.24 4.50
CA HIS A 271 5.39 7.36 4.86
C HIS A 271 5.42 6.12 3.96
N LEU A 272 5.20 4.96 4.57
CA LEU A 272 5.00 3.69 3.91
C LEU A 272 3.59 3.20 4.23
N PHE A 273 2.80 2.95 3.20
CA PHE A 273 1.50 2.32 3.31
C PHE A 273 1.62 0.90 2.76
N ALA A 274 1.13 -0.08 3.50
CA ALA A 274 1.15 -1.48 3.13
C ALA A 274 -0.24 -2.13 3.28
N PHE A 275 -0.53 -3.09 2.42
CA PHE A 275 -1.80 -3.80 2.36
C PHE A 275 -1.55 -5.31 2.37
N LEU A 276 -2.13 -6.00 3.34
CA LEU A 276 -2.03 -7.45 3.46
C LEU A 276 -3.42 -8.08 3.29
N PRO A 277 -3.65 -8.90 2.24
CA PRO A 277 -4.88 -9.68 2.11
C PRO A 277 -4.97 -10.70 3.24
N TYR A 278 -6.15 -10.84 3.84
CA TYR A 278 -6.37 -11.75 4.96
C TYR A 278 -7.76 -12.38 4.91
N SER A 279 -7.82 -13.67 5.21
CA SER A 279 -9.06 -14.41 5.43
C SER A 279 -8.91 -15.36 6.62
N ASN A 280 -10.05 -15.78 7.17
CA ASN A 280 -10.05 -16.85 8.17
C ASN A 280 -9.80 -18.23 7.56
N SER A 281 -9.89 -18.38 6.23
CA SER A 281 -9.51 -19.59 5.48
C SER A 281 -8.12 -19.41 4.85
N LEU A 282 -7.21 -20.35 5.08
CA LEU A 282 -5.88 -20.34 4.46
C LEU A 282 -5.98 -20.66 2.97
N GLU A 283 -6.86 -21.59 2.59
CA GLU A 283 -7.15 -21.94 1.20
C GLU A 283 -7.61 -20.69 0.43
N LYS A 284 -8.54 -19.92 1.00
CA LYS A 284 -8.98 -18.65 0.42
C LYS A 284 -7.83 -17.66 0.20
N MET A 285 -6.92 -17.53 1.16
CA MET A 285 -5.77 -16.63 1.04
C MET A 285 -4.78 -17.10 -0.03
N VAL A 286 -4.60 -18.41 -0.17
CA VAL A 286 -3.75 -19.02 -1.20
C VAL A 286 -4.36 -18.87 -2.59
N ASP A 287 -5.67 -19.07 -2.72
CA ASP A 287 -6.41 -18.95 -3.98
C ASP A 287 -6.41 -17.51 -4.49
N THR A 288 -6.72 -16.55 -3.61
CA THR A 288 -6.79 -15.13 -3.99
C THR A 288 -5.43 -14.49 -4.22
N TYR A 289 -4.35 -15.08 -3.70
CA TYR A 289 -3.01 -14.54 -3.88
C TYR A 289 -2.65 -14.35 -5.36
N ASP A 290 -2.94 -15.35 -6.21
CA ASP A 290 -2.51 -15.34 -7.62
C ASP A 290 -3.23 -14.22 -8.39
N LEU A 291 -4.55 -14.13 -8.25
CA LEU A 291 -5.37 -13.07 -8.82
C LEU A 291 -4.89 -11.67 -8.36
N LEU A 292 -4.58 -11.53 -7.07
CA LEU A 292 -4.06 -10.26 -6.55
C LEU A 292 -2.67 -9.92 -7.09
N GLN A 293 -1.85 -10.89 -7.52
CA GLN A 293 -0.54 -10.58 -8.11
C GLN A 293 -0.66 -9.86 -9.46
N GLU A 294 -1.79 -9.96 -10.17
CA GLU A 294 -1.98 -9.29 -11.47
C GLU A 294 -1.93 -7.76 -11.37
N ILE A 295 -2.19 -7.18 -10.18
CA ILE A 295 -2.06 -5.74 -9.98
C ILE A 295 -0.62 -5.29 -9.70
N LYS A 296 0.33 -6.23 -9.50
CA LYS A 296 1.72 -5.88 -9.19
C LYS A 296 2.33 -5.03 -10.31
N TYR A 297 3.21 -4.14 -9.89
CA TYR A 297 3.90 -3.20 -10.74
C TYR A 297 5.37 -3.12 -10.30
N ASP A 298 6.27 -3.38 -11.25
CA ASP A 298 7.71 -3.28 -11.01
C ASP A 298 8.16 -1.83 -11.11
N ASP A 299 8.14 -1.10 -9.98
CA ASP A 299 8.69 0.25 -9.92
C ASP A 299 10.23 0.21 -9.99
N PRO A 300 10.88 0.83 -11.00
CA PRO A 300 12.33 0.82 -11.12
C PRO A 300 13.05 1.41 -9.89
N ASN A 301 12.38 2.27 -9.13
CA ASN A 301 12.91 2.89 -7.93
C ASN A 301 12.42 2.26 -6.62
N LEU A 302 11.63 1.18 -6.71
CA LEU A 302 11.11 0.37 -5.61
C LEU A 302 10.20 1.14 -4.64
N TYR A 303 9.65 2.30 -5.00
CA TYR A 303 8.77 3.11 -4.15
C TYR A 303 7.33 2.57 -4.08
N LYS A 304 6.97 1.61 -4.92
CA LYS A 304 5.66 0.98 -4.90
C LYS A 304 5.74 -0.36 -5.61
N ASN A 305 4.86 -1.28 -5.26
CA ASN A 305 4.68 -2.53 -6.00
C ASN A 305 3.28 -2.67 -6.61
N PHE A 306 2.49 -1.60 -6.61
CA PHE A 306 1.26 -1.44 -7.38
C PHE A 306 1.19 -0.01 -7.92
N ASN A 307 0.44 0.22 -8.99
CA ASN A 307 0.29 1.54 -9.58
C ASN A 307 -1.20 1.87 -9.76
N HIS A 308 -1.65 2.96 -9.13
CA HIS A 308 -3.06 3.37 -9.18
C HIS A 308 -3.31 4.40 -10.30
N PRO A 309 -4.50 4.37 -10.94
CA PRO A 309 -4.82 5.23 -12.09
C PRO A 309 -5.41 6.61 -11.71
N LEU A 310 -5.62 6.89 -10.41
CA LEU A 310 -6.39 8.05 -9.92
C LEU A 310 -5.70 9.43 -9.99
N GLY A 311 -4.50 9.52 -10.56
CA GLY A 311 -3.78 10.79 -10.71
C GLY A 311 -2.92 11.18 -9.48
N PRO A 312 -2.53 12.46 -9.36
CA PRO A 312 -1.51 12.91 -8.40
C PRO A 312 -2.04 13.26 -7.00
N TYR A 313 -1.12 13.68 -6.11
CA TYR A 313 -1.36 14.22 -4.76
C TYR A 313 -1.94 13.24 -3.74
N PHE A 314 -1.81 11.94 -3.95
CA PHE A 314 -2.19 10.92 -2.97
C PHE A 314 -1.12 10.89 -1.87
N GLN A 315 -1.43 11.40 -0.67
CA GLN A 315 -0.45 11.58 0.41
C GLN A 315 -0.86 10.86 1.71
N HIS A 316 -2.17 10.75 1.94
CA HIS A 316 -2.72 10.33 3.23
C HIS A 316 -3.27 8.90 3.23
N ILE A 317 -3.39 8.30 4.42
CA ILE A 317 -3.75 6.88 4.58
C ILE A 317 -5.05 6.48 3.89
N PHE A 318 -6.12 7.28 3.98
CA PHE A 318 -7.41 6.93 3.36
C PHE A 318 -7.38 7.17 1.85
N GLU A 319 -6.63 8.16 1.38
CA GLU A 319 -6.37 8.32 -0.06
C GLU A 319 -5.64 7.10 -0.63
N ILE A 320 -4.56 6.67 0.02
CA ILE A 320 -3.77 5.52 -0.45
C ILE A 320 -4.58 4.23 -0.36
N THR A 321 -5.39 4.07 0.69
CA THR A 321 -6.31 2.92 0.83
C THR A 321 -7.35 2.90 -0.28
N PHE A 322 -8.01 4.03 -0.54
CA PHE A 322 -8.94 4.17 -1.65
C PHE A 322 -8.27 3.86 -2.98
N ALA A 323 -7.05 4.36 -3.20
CA ALA A 323 -6.30 4.12 -4.43
C ALA A 323 -5.92 2.65 -4.62
N PHE A 324 -5.55 1.95 -3.55
CA PHE A 324 -5.29 0.51 -3.59
C PHE A 324 -6.55 -0.28 -3.95
N LEU A 325 -7.67 -0.03 -3.26
CA LEU A 325 -8.95 -0.70 -3.54
C LEU A 325 -9.45 -0.39 -4.96
N TYR A 326 -9.32 0.86 -5.41
CA TYR A 326 -9.67 1.24 -6.78
C TYR A 326 -8.78 0.54 -7.82
N THR A 327 -7.51 0.26 -7.49
CA THR A 327 -6.62 -0.49 -8.40
C THR A 327 -7.09 -1.93 -8.55
N LEU A 328 -7.59 -2.57 -7.47
CA LEU A 328 -8.22 -3.89 -7.56
C LEU A 328 -9.46 -3.85 -8.44
N TYR A 329 -10.34 -2.88 -8.21
CA TYR A 329 -11.53 -2.65 -9.03
C TYR A 329 -11.20 -2.49 -10.52
N ASP A 330 -10.33 -1.54 -10.86
CA ASP A 330 -10.02 -1.14 -12.23
C ASP A 330 -9.25 -2.22 -13.03
N LYS A 331 -8.44 -3.03 -12.35
CA LYS A 331 -7.61 -4.04 -13.02
C LYS A 331 -8.20 -5.44 -13.01
N LEU A 332 -8.91 -5.83 -11.95
CA LEU A 332 -9.36 -7.20 -11.77
C LEU A 332 -10.86 -7.37 -12.00
N LEU A 333 -11.65 -6.34 -11.71
CA LEU A 333 -13.10 -6.50 -11.56
C LEU A 333 -13.93 -5.83 -12.65
N ILE A 334 -13.36 -4.99 -13.51
CA ILE A 334 -14.12 -4.39 -14.61
C ILE A 334 -13.85 -5.11 -15.93
N ARG A 335 -14.93 -5.47 -16.64
CA ARG A 335 -14.85 -5.85 -18.05
C ARG A 335 -14.99 -4.59 -18.88
N LYS A 336 -14.02 -4.33 -19.76
CA LYS A 336 -14.08 -3.22 -20.73
C LYS A 336 -14.62 -3.76 -22.05
N TYR A 337 -15.85 -3.41 -22.40
CA TYR A 337 -16.36 -3.68 -23.73
C TYR A 337 -15.96 -2.51 -24.64
N ALA A 338 -15.17 -2.79 -25.67
CA ALA A 338 -14.96 -1.84 -26.74
C ALA A 338 -16.25 -1.78 -27.58
N ARG A 339 -16.97 -0.67 -27.53
CA ARG A 339 -17.90 -0.29 -28.61
C ARG A 339 -17.23 0.76 -29.46
N GLU A 340 -17.37 0.60 -30.77
CA GLU A 340 -16.63 1.38 -31.76
C GLU A 340 -16.98 2.89 -31.78
N GLU A 341 -18.03 3.38 -31.08
CA GLU A 341 -18.44 4.79 -31.23
C GLU A 341 -18.92 5.55 -29.96
N GLU A 342 -19.15 4.95 -28.79
CA GLU A 342 -19.59 5.71 -27.59
C GLU A 342 -19.07 5.11 -26.26
N GLY A 343 -17.85 5.48 -25.85
CA GLY A 343 -17.33 5.22 -24.49
C GLY A 343 -17.15 3.75 -24.08
N ASP A 344 -16.29 3.51 -23.10
CA ASP A 344 -16.16 2.18 -22.50
C ASP A 344 -17.37 1.94 -21.57
N GLU A 345 -18.29 1.05 -21.94
CA GLU A 345 -19.33 0.57 -21.03
C GLU A 345 -18.65 -0.29 -19.95
N ILE A 346 -18.71 0.17 -18.70
CA ILE A 346 -18.08 -0.50 -17.56
C ILE A 346 -19.10 -1.43 -16.93
N GLN A 347 -18.76 -2.71 -16.83
CA GLN A 347 -19.54 -3.68 -16.10
C GLN A 347 -18.67 -4.38 -15.06
N LEU A 348 -19.14 -4.44 -13.81
CA LEU A 348 -18.49 -5.21 -12.77
C LEU A 348 -18.62 -6.70 -13.07
N ASP A 349 -17.49 -7.39 -13.09
CA ASP A 349 -17.42 -8.84 -13.14
C ASP A 349 -17.82 -9.41 -11.77
N LEU A 350 -19.12 -9.70 -11.63
CA LEU A 350 -19.70 -10.20 -10.40
C LEU A 350 -19.13 -11.56 -10.00
N GLU A 351 -18.75 -12.41 -10.96
CA GLU A 351 -18.16 -13.72 -10.71
C GLU A 351 -16.76 -13.55 -10.12
N THR A 352 -15.89 -12.78 -10.79
CA THR A 352 -14.54 -12.50 -10.29
C THR A 352 -14.59 -11.75 -8.95
N MET A 353 -15.53 -10.82 -8.75
CA MET A 353 -15.72 -10.16 -7.46
C MET A 353 -16.16 -11.15 -6.37
N TYR A 354 -17.13 -12.02 -6.65
CA TYR A 354 -17.57 -13.04 -5.71
C TYR A 354 -16.41 -13.97 -5.33
N ASP A 355 -15.64 -14.41 -6.32
CA ASP A 355 -14.47 -15.27 -6.15
C ASP A 355 -13.31 -14.60 -5.42
N LEU A 356 -13.13 -13.28 -5.56
CA LEU A 356 -12.14 -12.54 -4.79
C LEU A 356 -12.60 -12.35 -3.34
N THR A 357 -13.85 -11.93 -3.13
CA THR A 357 -14.28 -11.34 -1.86
C THR A 357 -15.00 -12.28 -0.90
N ILE A 358 -15.82 -13.22 -1.36
CA ILE A 358 -16.75 -14.00 -0.50
C ILE A 358 -16.65 -15.51 -0.72
N ASN A 359 -16.42 -15.99 -1.94
CA ASN A 359 -16.40 -17.43 -2.24
C ASN A 359 -15.45 -18.17 -1.29
N LYS A 360 -15.87 -19.31 -0.75
CA LYS A 360 -15.23 -20.06 0.36
C LYS A 360 -15.17 -19.31 1.70
N ALA A 361 -14.62 -18.10 1.72
CA ALA A 361 -14.51 -17.26 2.91
C ALA A 361 -14.34 -15.76 2.57
N PRO A 362 -14.70 -14.84 3.47
CA PRO A 362 -14.53 -13.40 3.25
C PRO A 362 -13.05 -13.00 3.23
N VAL A 363 -12.69 -12.03 2.38
CA VAL A 363 -11.36 -11.41 2.33
C VAL A 363 -11.40 -9.96 2.81
N GLU A 364 -10.51 -9.67 3.76
CA GLU A 364 -10.26 -8.35 4.32
C GLU A 364 -8.85 -7.89 3.90
N PHE A 365 -8.58 -6.60 3.98
CA PHE A 365 -7.25 -6.04 3.77
C PHE A 365 -6.76 -5.32 5.02
N TYR A 366 -5.66 -5.79 5.61
CA TYR A 366 -5.00 -5.05 6.68
C TYR A 366 -4.22 -3.89 6.08
N VAL A 367 -4.64 -2.68 6.42
CA VAL A 367 -3.99 -1.42 6.07
C VAL A 367 -3.00 -1.08 7.16
N ILE A 368 -1.72 -0.97 6.78
CA ILE A 368 -0.62 -0.67 7.68
C ILE A 368 0.02 0.63 7.23
N HIS A 369 0.13 1.59 8.14
CA HIS A 369 0.90 2.82 7.91
C HIS A 369 2.11 2.82 8.83
N ALA A 370 3.30 2.91 8.23
CA ALA A 370 4.56 3.10 8.92
C ALA A 370 5.21 4.41 8.48
N GLN A 371 6.04 4.98 9.35
CA GLN A 371 6.77 6.22 9.06
C GLN A 371 8.25 6.01 9.32
N LYS A 372 9.08 6.41 8.36
CA LYS A 372 10.53 6.31 8.44
C LYS A 372 11.08 7.38 9.39
N GLU A 373 11.77 6.93 10.43
CA GLU A 373 12.41 7.77 11.44
C GLU A 373 13.88 7.37 11.59
N LYS A 374 14.80 8.11 10.97
CA LYS A 374 16.25 7.84 11.00
C LYS A 374 16.57 6.37 10.61
N ASN A 375 16.72 5.50 11.62
CA ASN A 375 17.13 4.10 11.51
C ASN A 375 16.00 3.09 11.79
N SER A 376 14.77 3.54 12.06
CA SER A 376 13.61 2.69 12.29
C SER A 376 12.45 3.08 11.38
N VAL A 377 11.51 2.15 11.20
CA VAL A 377 10.26 2.39 10.47
C VAL A 377 9.09 1.94 11.36
N PRO A 378 8.80 2.68 12.45
CA PRO A 378 7.70 2.33 13.35
C PRO A 378 6.36 2.33 12.61
N VAL A 379 5.54 1.32 12.91
CA VAL A 379 4.14 1.29 12.50
C VAL A 379 3.37 2.30 13.34
N LYS A 380 2.68 3.22 12.67
CA LYS A 380 1.86 4.28 13.28
C LYS A 380 0.40 3.87 13.43
N SER A 381 -0.12 3.08 12.48
CA SER A 381 -1.45 2.49 12.57
C SER A 381 -1.53 1.18 11.79
N ALA A 382 -2.41 0.29 12.23
CA ALA A 382 -2.77 -0.94 11.55
C ALA A 382 -4.25 -1.24 11.80
N TRP A 383 -5.04 -1.43 10.75
CA TRP A 383 -6.47 -1.69 10.87
C TRP A 383 -6.99 -2.53 9.69
N PRO A 384 -7.99 -3.40 9.89
CA PRO A 384 -8.57 -4.21 8.82
C PRO A 384 -9.69 -3.44 8.09
N PHE A 385 -9.62 -3.38 6.76
CA PHE A 385 -10.74 -2.99 5.90
C PHE A 385 -11.51 -4.23 5.46
N LYS A 386 -12.80 -4.31 5.85
CA LYS A 386 -13.65 -5.49 5.67
C LYS A 386 -14.70 -5.33 4.58
N ASP A 387 -15.03 -4.10 4.22
CA ASP A 387 -16.17 -3.74 3.37
C ASP A 387 -15.79 -3.67 1.88
N THR A 388 -15.07 -4.67 1.37
CA THR A 388 -14.56 -4.71 -0.02
C THR A 388 -15.68 -4.78 -1.05
N VAL A 389 -16.70 -5.62 -0.81
CA VAL A 389 -17.88 -5.74 -1.67
C VAL A 389 -18.65 -4.42 -1.75
N TYR A 390 -18.84 -3.75 -0.60
CA TYR A 390 -19.45 -2.43 -0.56
C TYR A 390 -18.67 -1.45 -1.42
N PHE A 391 -17.34 -1.41 -1.27
CA PHE A 391 -16.50 -0.51 -2.06
C PHE A 391 -16.67 -0.76 -3.57
N PHE A 392 -16.52 -1.99 -4.04
CA PHE A 392 -16.57 -2.29 -5.47
C PHE A 392 -17.93 -1.97 -6.10
N ARG A 393 -19.03 -2.34 -5.42
CA ARG A 393 -20.39 -2.01 -5.89
C ARG A 393 -20.66 -0.50 -5.86
N LEU A 394 -20.14 0.20 -4.84
CA LEU A 394 -20.28 1.65 -4.78
C LEU A 394 -19.55 2.31 -5.95
N ILE A 395 -18.29 1.93 -6.23
CA ILE A 395 -17.53 2.53 -7.33
C ILE A 395 -18.21 2.26 -8.68
N GLU A 396 -18.68 1.03 -8.93
CA GLU A 396 -19.46 0.73 -10.15
C GLU A 396 -20.68 1.65 -10.28
N LYS A 397 -21.49 1.76 -9.21
CA LYS A 397 -22.70 2.59 -9.19
C LYS A 397 -22.37 4.07 -9.44
N LEU A 398 -21.35 4.60 -8.77
CA LEU A 398 -20.92 5.99 -8.95
C LEU A 398 -20.45 6.24 -10.37
N GLU A 399 -19.60 5.40 -10.94
CA GLU A 399 -19.06 5.62 -12.28
C GLU A 399 -20.13 5.45 -13.38
N THR A 400 -21.06 4.49 -13.19
CA THR A 400 -22.15 4.21 -14.15
C THR A 400 -23.22 5.30 -14.12
N GLU A 401 -23.72 5.69 -12.94
CA GLU A 401 -24.80 6.67 -12.83
C GLU A 401 -24.33 8.11 -13.11
N THR A 402 -23.06 8.43 -12.82
CA THR A 402 -22.53 9.78 -13.10
C THR A 402 -21.94 9.91 -14.50
N GLY A 403 -21.54 8.80 -15.13
CA GLY A 403 -20.78 8.81 -16.38
C GLY A 403 -19.32 9.28 -16.22
N TYR A 404 -18.84 9.49 -15.00
CA TYR A 404 -17.47 9.91 -14.73
C TYR A 404 -16.68 8.84 -13.97
N ARG A 405 -15.46 8.56 -14.44
CA ARG A 405 -14.49 7.79 -13.66
C ARG A 405 -14.07 8.57 -12.41
N MET A 406 -13.73 7.87 -11.33
CA MET A 406 -13.23 8.49 -10.10
C MET A 406 -11.98 9.35 -10.33
N LYS A 407 -11.14 9.01 -11.31
CA LYS A 407 -9.99 9.81 -11.74
C LYS A 407 -10.38 11.25 -12.14
N SER A 408 -11.57 11.44 -12.69
CA SER A 408 -12.09 12.76 -13.11
C SER A 408 -12.82 13.48 -11.97
N ILE A 409 -13.32 12.76 -10.97
CA ILE A 409 -14.06 13.32 -9.84
C ILE A 409 -13.12 13.79 -8.72
N LEU A 410 -12.18 12.94 -8.31
CA LEU A 410 -11.32 13.17 -7.14
C LEU A 410 -10.45 14.44 -7.20
N PRO A 411 -9.99 14.94 -8.37
CA PRO A 411 -9.25 16.20 -8.44
C PRO A 411 -10.04 17.42 -7.93
N PHE A 412 -11.37 17.42 -8.00
CA PHE A 412 -12.19 18.53 -7.48
C PHE A 412 -12.15 18.66 -5.95
N LEU A 413 -11.67 17.63 -5.25
CA LEU A 413 -11.47 17.63 -3.80
C LEU A 413 -10.08 18.13 -3.38
N LEU A 414 -9.27 18.60 -4.33
CA LEU A 414 -8.00 19.26 -4.05
C LEU A 414 -8.21 20.75 -3.82
N ASP A 415 -7.58 21.28 -2.79
CA ASP A 415 -7.56 22.70 -2.48
C ASP A 415 -6.27 23.33 -2.99
N TYR A 416 -6.32 23.97 -4.16
CA TYR A 416 -5.15 24.61 -4.76
C TYR A 416 -4.78 25.95 -4.10
N THR A 417 -5.58 26.45 -3.15
CA THR A 417 -5.21 27.65 -2.36
C THR A 417 -4.12 27.34 -1.33
N GLU A 418 -3.99 26.07 -0.97
CA GLU A 418 -2.97 25.60 -0.03
C GLU A 418 -1.57 25.53 -0.65
N SER A 419 -0.56 25.82 0.17
CA SER A 419 0.84 25.89 -0.30
C SER A 419 1.52 24.53 -0.40
N SER A 420 1.26 23.62 0.55
CA SER A 420 1.91 22.31 0.60
C SER A 420 1.04 21.22 -0.02
N ASN A 421 1.65 20.28 -0.74
CA ASN A 421 0.93 19.16 -1.36
C ASN A 421 0.12 18.32 -0.36
N GLU A 422 0.63 18.20 0.87
CA GLU A 422 -0.04 17.50 1.97
C GLU A 422 -1.34 18.21 2.37
N ALA A 423 -1.30 19.55 2.51
CA ALA A 423 -2.48 20.36 2.84
C ALA A 423 -3.51 20.34 1.71
N LYS A 424 -3.07 20.42 0.44
CA LYS A 424 -3.94 20.41 -0.75
C LYS A 424 -4.92 19.22 -0.78
N SER A 425 -4.51 18.04 -0.29
CA SER A 425 -5.32 16.82 -0.37
C SER A 425 -6.03 16.44 0.95
N MET A 426 -5.95 17.26 1.99
CA MET A 426 -6.54 16.96 3.30
C MET A 426 -8.07 16.76 3.24
N THR A 427 -8.77 17.61 2.50
CA THR A 427 -10.23 17.48 2.34
C THR A 427 -10.60 16.20 1.61
N ARG A 428 -9.89 15.88 0.52
CA ARG A 428 -10.04 14.61 -0.19
C ARG A 428 -9.83 13.42 0.75
N ASN A 429 -8.79 13.43 1.57
CA ASN A 429 -8.55 12.37 2.55
C ASN A 429 -9.73 12.17 3.51
N ARG A 430 -10.29 13.25 4.05
CA ARG A 430 -11.46 13.19 4.96
C ARG A 430 -12.73 12.72 4.25
N VAL A 431 -12.93 13.12 3.00
CA VAL A 431 -14.05 12.64 2.19
C VAL A 431 -13.92 11.13 1.94
N LEU A 432 -12.72 10.66 1.55
CA LEU A 432 -12.48 9.24 1.31
C LEU A 432 -12.56 8.40 2.58
N GLU A 433 -12.11 8.91 3.73
CA GLU A 433 -12.34 8.29 5.05
C GLU A 433 -13.83 8.02 5.30
N ARG A 434 -14.68 9.01 5.03
CA ARG A 434 -16.14 8.88 5.23
C ARG A 434 -16.79 7.97 4.21
N ILE A 435 -16.34 7.97 2.95
CA ILE A 435 -16.79 7.03 1.92
C ILE A 435 -16.47 5.58 2.36
N LEU A 436 -15.24 5.32 2.79
CA LEU A 436 -14.83 4.01 3.28
C LEU A 436 -15.58 3.59 4.55
N SER A 437 -16.09 4.55 5.32
CA SER A 437 -16.82 4.32 6.58
C SER A 437 -18.35 4.43 6.44
N LYS A 438 -18.90 4.52 5.22
CA LYS A 438 -20.35 4.63 4.95
C LYS A 438 -21.01 5.84 5.65
N ARG A 439 -20.33 6.99 5.64
CA ARG A 439 -20.82 8.23 6.26
C ARG A 439 -21.04 9.32 5.22
N SER A 440 -22.01 10.19 5.48
CA SER A 440 -22.29 11.36 4.63
C SER A 440 -21.04 12.23 4.47
N ILE A 441 -20.82 12.71 3.24
CA ILE A 441 -19.75 13.64 2.85
C ILE A 441 -20.29 15.05 2.59
N LEU A 442 -21.60 15.24 2.66
CA LEU A 442 -22.30 16.47 2.33
C LEU A 442 -21.70 17.72 2.98
N ASP A 443 -21.47 17.71 4.29
CA ASP A 443 -20.92 18.88 4.98
C ASP A 443 -19.45 19.16 4.62
N LEU A 444 -18.67 18.12 4.31
CA LEU A 444 -17.27 18.28 3.89
C LEU A 444 -17.21 18.88 2.48
N VAL A 445 -18.02 18.36 1.55
CA VAL A 445 -18.10 18.88 0.18
C VAL A 445 -18.62 20.31 0.19
N GLU A 446 -19.65 20.62 0.98
CA GLU A 446 -20.18 21.98 1.12
C GLU A 446 -19.12 22.98 1.59
N LYS A 447 -18.38 22.62 2.66
CA LYS A 447 -17.29 23.46 3.17
C LYS A 447 -16.19 23.63 2.13
N HIS A 448 -15.85 22.55 1.42
CA HIS A 448 -14.81 22.54 0.40
C HIS A 448 -15.12 23.48 -0.76
N VAL A 449 -16.28 23.31 -1.42
CA VAL A 449 -16.57 24.05 -2.66
C VAL A 449 -16.74 25.56 -2.45
N TYR A 450 -17.09 26.00 -1.23
CA TYR A 450 -17.16 27.41 -0.87
C TYR A 450 -15.82 28.01 -0.42
N HIS A 451 -14.82 27.15 -0.15
CA HIS A 451 -13.47 27.53 0.25
C HIS A 451 -12.48 27.45 -0.91
N ALA A 452 -12.43 26.29 -1.57
CA ALA A 452 -11.62 26.04 -2.75
C ALA A 452 -12.19 26.85 -3.93
N ASP A 453 -11.34 27.65 -4.57
CA ASP A 453 -11.72 28.52 -5.69
C ASP A 453 -11.89 27.72 -7.00
N LEU A 454 -12.92 26.87 -7.04
CA LEU A 454 -13.19 25.96 -8.15
C LEU A 454 -13.98 26.67 -9.28
N ALA A 455 -13.56 26.53 -10.53
CA ALA A 455 -14.27 27.04 -11.70
C ALA A 455 -15.37 26.08 -12.21
N GLY A 456 -16.27 25.67 -11.30
CA GLY A 456 -17.29 24.64 -11.55
C GLY A 456 -16.81 23.21 -11.22
N PHE A 457 -17.73 22.35 -10.80
CA PHE A 457 -17.41 21.04 -10.22
C PHE A 457 -18.53 20.01 -10.43
N LYS A 458 -19.20 20.04 -11.60
CA LYS A 458 -20.31 19.14 -11.92
C LYS A 458 -20.01 17.65 -11.64
N PRO A 459 -18.84 17.08 -12.00
CA PRO A 459 -18.55 15.68 -11.68
C PRO A 459 -18.59 15.36 -10.18
N LEU A 460 -18.12 16.29 -9.33
CA LEU A 460 -18.18 16.14 -7.87
C LEU A 460 -19.62 16.28 -7.35
N LEU A 461 -20.40 17.22 -7.89
CA LEU A 461 -21.82 17.36 -7.53
C LEU A 461 -22.60 16.09 -7.90
N ASP A 462 -22.44 15.57 -9.12
CA ASP A 462 -23.15 14.38 -9.57
C ASP A 462 -22.78 13.16 -8.69
N MET A 463 -21.49 12.98 -8.37
CA MET A 463 -21.04 11.92 -7.44
C MET A 463 -21.64 12.08 -6.04
N LEU A 464 -21.68 13.31 -5.51
CA LEU A 464 -22.27 13.58 -4.20
C LEU A 464 -23.75 13.14 -4.16
N LEU A 465 -24.54 13.49 -5.18
CA LEU A 465 -25.96 13.15 -5.23
C LEU A 465 -26.18 11.64 -5.27
N VAL A 466 -25.44 10.92 -6.12
CA VAL A 466 -25.53 9.45 -6.21
C VAL A 466 -25.08 8.79 -4.90
N TYR A 467 -23.98 9.26 -4.31
CA TYR A 467 -23.44 8.71 -3.07
C TYR A 467 -24.40 8.88 -1.88
N GLU A 468 -24.92 10.10 -1.66
CA GLU A 468 -25.83 10.36 -0.53
C GLU A 468 -27.17 9.62 -0.70
N ASN A 469 -27.69 9.49 -1.92
CA ASN A 469 -28.86 8.66 -2.19
C ASN A 469 -28.58 7.17 -1.95
N THR A 470 -27.36 6.71 -2.23
CA THR A 470 -26.95 5.32 -1.96
C THR A 470 -26.82 5.05 -0.46
N LEU A 471 -26.38 6.02 0.33
CA LEU A 471 -26.33 5.89 1.79
C LEU A 471 -27.72 5.76 2.43
N LYS A 472 -28.73 6.40 1.85
CA LYS A 472 -30.12 6.40 2.33
C LYS A 472 -31.04 5.58 1.42
N GLU A 473 -30.50 4.57 0.75
CA GLU A 473 -31.25 3.69 -0.15
C GLU A 473 -32.39 3.02 0.63
N GLY A 474 -33.63 3.24 0.19
CA GLY A 474 -34.84 2.81 0.90
C GLY A 474 -35.65 3.92 1.56
N GLU A 475 -35.21 5.19 1.49
CA GLU A 475 -35.96 6.37 1.95
C GLU A 475 -36.43 7.23 0.74
N PRO A 476 -37.63 6.97 0.16
CA PRO A 476 -38.09 7.69 -1.03
C PRO A 476 -38.21 9.20 -0.83
N LEU A 477 -38.64 9.60 0.38
CA LEU A 477 -38.79 11.01 0.76
C LEU A 477 -37.46 11.77 0.65
N PHE A 478 -36.35 11.15 1.05
CA PHE A 478 -35.04 11.78 1.01
C PHE A 478 -34.63 12.19 -0.42
N LYS A 479 -34.91 11.33 -1.40
CA LYS A 479 -34.61 11.64 -2.81
C LYS A 479 -35.43 12.82 -3.32
N GLU A 480 -36.72 12.88 -2.97
CA GLU A 480 -37.59 13.99 -3.37
C GLU A 480 -37.16 15.32 -2.74
N GLU A 481 -36.77 15.30 -1.47
CA GLU A 481 -36.22 16.44 -0.73
C GLU A 481 -34.89 16.91 -1.33
N GLN A 482 -33.97 15.98 -1.62
CA GLN A 482 -32.70 16.26 -2.28
C GLN A 482 -32.92 16.88 -3.67
N ASP A 483 -33.78 16.30 -4.49
CA ASP A 483 -34.07 16.80 -5.83
C ASP A 483 -34.69 18.20 -5.78
N ALA A 484 -35.57 18.48 -4.81
CA ALA A 484 -36.13 19.81 -4.58
C ALA A 484 -35.06 20.82 -4.17
N ALA A 485 -34.16 20.45 -3.24
CA ALA A 485 -33.03 21.28 -2.83
C ALA A 485 -32.11 21.61 -4.01
N VAL A 486 -31.77 20.62 -4.82
CA VAL A 486 -30.91 20.77 -5.99
C VAL A 486 -31.58 21.65 -7.05
N ARG A 487 -32.89 21.47 -7.32
CA ARG A 487 -33.65 22.32 -8.23
C ARG A 487 -33.64 23.78 -7.78
N LEU A 488 -33.97 24.03 -6.51
CA LEU A 488 -33.93 25.38 -5.94
C LEU A 488 -32.52 25.98 -6.07
N GLY A 489 -31.49 25.22 -5.71
CA GLY A 489 -30.10 25.63 -5.84
C GLY A 489 -29.75 26.03 -7.26
N ARG A 490 -30.08 25.21 -8.26
CA ARG A 490 -29.84 25.52 -9.68
C ARG A 490 -30.50 26.82 -10.11
N ILE A 491 -31.76 27.05 -9.73
CA ILE A 491 -32.50 28.29 -10.03
C ILE A 491 -31.79 29.49 -9.39
N ILE A 492 -31.44 29.41 -8.10
CA ILE A 492 -30.72 30.48 -7.39
C ILE A 492 -29.40 30.79 -8.09
N GLY A 493 -28.59 29.76 -8.35
CA GLY A 493 -27.26 29.93 -8.95
C GLY A 493 -27.32 30.57 -10.34
N MET A 494 -28.25 30.10 -11.19
CA MET A 494 -28.47 30.67 -12.52
C MET A 494 -28.97 32.12 -12.46
N ALA A 495 -29.91 32.42 -11.56
CA ALA A 495 -30.45 33.77 -11.39
C ALA A 495 -29.38 34.76 -10.89
N VAL A 496 -28.57 34.36 -9.92
CA VAL A 496 -27.46 35.17 -9.39
C VAL A 496 -26.36 35.35 -10.44
N GLY A 497 -26.04 34.32 -11.24
CA GLY A 497 -24.98 34.40 -12.23
C GLY A 497 -25.33 35.20 -13.49
N LYS A 498 -26.60 35.22 -13.90
CA LYS A 498 -27.06 35.94 -15.11
C LYS A 498 -27.48 37.40 -14.85
N SER A 499 -27.77 37.76 -13.61
CA SER A 499 -28.26 39.10 -13.25
C SER A 499 -27.11 40.07 -13.00
N GLU A 500 -27.20 41.29 -13.54
CA GLU A 500 -26.25 42.38 -13.25
C GLU A 500 -26.20 42.74 -11.76
N ASN A 501 -27.30 42.53 -11.04
CA ASN A 501 -27.41 42.78 -9.60
C ASN A 501 -26.96 41.57 -8.75
N GLY A 502 -26.74 40.41 -9.36
CA GLY A 502 -26.32 39.19 -8.67
C GLY A 502 -24.83 39.17 -8.36
N LYS A 503 -24.46 38.82 -7.13
CA LYS A 503 -23.06 38.68 -6.70
C LYS A 503 -22.85 37.34 -6.03
N LYS A 504 -21.65 36.75 -6.19
CA LYS A 504 -21.25 35.52 -5.45
C LYS A 504 -21.49 35.66 -3.94
N GLY A 505 -21.35 36.87 -3.39
CA GLY A 505 -21.66 37.20 -1.99
C GLY A 505 -23.10 36.92 -1.55
N ASP A 506 -24.07 36.94 -2.46
CA ASP A 506 -25.47 36.58 -2.17
C ASP A 506 -25.60 35.09 -1.81
N LEU A 507 -24.81 34.22 -2.45
CA LEU A 507 -24.74 32.80 -2.09
C LEU A 507 -24.11 32.61 -0.71
N TYR A 508 -23.07 33.38 -0.36
CA TYR A 508 -22.48 33.35 0.98
C TYR A 508 -23.45 33.85 2.06
N ALA A 509 -24.33 34.81 1.75
CA ALA A 509 -25.36 35.27 2.67
C ALA A 509 -26.40 34.16 2.94
N LEU A 510 -26.89 33.50 1.89
CA LEU A 510 -27.80 32.36 2.01
C LEU A 510 -27.18 31.19 2.77
N ARG A 511 -25.91 30.87 2.53
CA ARG A 511 -25.18 29.80 3.23
C ARG A 511 -25.12 30.02 4.75
N LYS A 512 -24.92 31.28 5.16
CA LYS A 512 -24.71 31.68 6.57
C LYS A 512 -25.97 31.64 7.43
N THR A 513 -27.15 31.46 6.85
CA THR A 513 -28.40 31.37 7.61
C THR A 513 -28.38 30.17 8.54
N ARG A 514 -28.95 30.32 9.74
CA ARG A 514 -28.91 29.26 10.78
C ARG A 514 -30.24 28.54 10.93
N THR A 515 -31.34 29.21 10.58
CA THR A 515 -32.70 28.65 10.69
C THR A 515 -33.40 28.66 9.34
N MET A 516 -34.41 27.80 9.21
CA MET A 516 -35.28 27.76 8.02
C MET A 516 -35.94 29.12 7.75
N VAL A 517 -36.36 29.81 8.81
CA VAL A 517 -36.98 31.14 8.72
C VAL A 517 -36.00 32.16 8.14
N ASP A 518 -34.77 32.22 8.68
CA ASP A 518 -33.73 33.12 8.14
C ASP A 518 -33.45 32.83 6.67
N PHE A 519 -33.42 31.56 6.29
CA PHE A 519 -33.18 31.14 4.91
C PHE A 519 -34.30 31.61 3.96
N LEU A 520 -35.56 31.42 4.34
CA LEU A 520 -36.71 31.90 3.56
C LEU A 520 -36.74 33.43 3.47
N GLU A 521 -36.40 34.14 4.55
CA GLU A 521 -36.28 35.60 4.52
C GLU A 521 -35.18 36.07 3.58
N GLN A 522 -34.01 35.43 3.59
CA GLN A 522 -32.94 35.75 2.65
C GLN A 522 -33.31 35.44 1.20
N LEU A 523 -34.06 34.35 0.95
CA LEU A 523 -34.58 34.04 -0.39
C LEU A 523 -35.54 35.12 -0.88
N ASN A 524 -36.45 35.61 -0.03
CA ASN A 524 -37.35 36.71 -0.36
C ASN A 524 -36.57 37.99 -0.69
N ARG A 525 -35.56 38.35 0.13
CA ARG A 525 -34.68 39.49 -0.16
C ARG A 525 -33.96 39.33 -1.50
N LEU A 526 -33.49 38.13 -1.80
CA LEU A 526 -32.85 37.82 -3.07
C LEU A 526 -33.83 37.95 -4.24
N GLN A 527 -35.09 37.53 -4.07
CA GLN A 527 -36.15 37.71 -5.07
C GLN A 527 -36.44 39.17 -5.37
N PHE A 528 -36.55 40.03 -4.35
CA PHE A 528 -36.71 41.47 -4.57
C PHE A 528 -35.51 42.08 -5.29
N LYS A 529 -34.29 41.61 -4.99
CA LYS A 529 -33.04 42.09 -5.60
C LYS A 529 -32.88 41.66 -7.06
N LEU A 530 -33.23 40.42 -7.38
CA LEU A 530 -33.04 39.82 -8.72
C LEU A 530 -34.25 40.02 -9.64
N GLY A 531 -35.42 40.38 -9.09
CA GLY A 531 -36.63 40.65 -9.85
C GLY A 531 -37.12 39.43 -10.62
N SER A 532 -37.56 39.64 -11.87
CA SER A 532 -38.10 38.61 -12.76
C SER A 532 -37.13 37.46 -13.08
N ASN A 533 -35.84 37.61 -12.79
CA ASN A 533 -34.83 36.59 -13.00
C ASN A 533 -34.85 35.48 -11.94
N PHE A 534 -35.61 35.64 -10.85
CA PHE A 534 -35.72 34.64 -9.78
C PHE A 534 -37.18 34.43 -9.37
N VAL A 535 -37.68 33.20 -9.58
CA VAL A 535 -39.02 32.77 -9.14
C VAL A 535 -38.85 31.56 -8.24
N LEU A 536 -39.45 31.61 -7.05
CA LEU A 536 -39.41 30.51 -6.09
C LEU A 536 -40.32 29.36 -6.56
N PRO A 537 -39.82 28.11 -6.59
CA PRO A 537 -40.65 26.94 -6.88
C PRO A 537 -41.76 26.74 -5.84
N SER A 538 -42.94 26.26 -6.27
CA SER A 538 -44.05 25.94 -5.36
C SER A 538 -43.71 24.79 -4.40
N ASP A 539 -42.91 23.82 -4.87
CA ASP A 539 -42.34 22.71 -4.11
C ASP A 539 -41.74 23.11 -2.74
N LEU A 540 -41.22 24.34 -2.62
CA LEU A 540 -40.65 24.87 -1.38
C LEU A 540 -41.70 25.02 -0.27
N TYR A 541 -42.94 25.35 -0.66
CA TYR A 541 -44.08 25.55 0.23
C TYR A 541 -44.95 24.29 0.38
N GLU A 542 -44.72 23.28 -0.45
CA GLU A 542 -45.45 22.00 -0.46
C GLU A 542 -44.89 20.95 0.55
N GLY A 543 -44.06 21.38 1.51
CA GLY A 543 -43.60 20.54 2.62
C GLY A 543 -42.28 19.78 2.39
N LYS A 544 -41.61 19.98 1.24
CA LYS A 544 -40.28 19.38 0.96
C LYS A 544 -39.14 20.03 1.75
N LEU A 545 -39.35 21.23 2.28
CA LEU A 545 -38.45 21.89 3.22
C LEU A 545 -39.10 21.90 4.60
N THR A 546 -38.47 21.21 5.55
CA THR A 546 -38.94 21.10 6.94
C THR A 546 -37.87 21.55 7.92
N HIS A 547 -38.26 21.77 9.18
CA HIS A 547 -37.28 22.07 10.23
C HIS A 547 -36.30 20.92 10.47
N GLU A 548 -36.72 19.67 10.24
CA GLU A 548 -35.92 18.47 10.47
C GLU A 548 -34.87 18.27 9.37
N ASN A 549 -35.25 18.49 8.10
CA ASN A 549 -34.35 18.31 6.96
C ASN A 549 -33.54 19.57 6.59
N PHE A 550 -33.83 20.71 7.23
CA PHE A 550 -33.32 22.03 6.83
C PHE A 550 -31.81 22.08 6.60
N SER A 551 -31.02 21.48 7.50
CA SER A 551 -29.56 21.53 7.39
C SER A 551 -29.06 20.84 6.12
N GLU A 552 -29.52 19.62 5.86
CA GLU A 552 -29.13 18.85 4.67
C GLU A 552 -29.69 19.49 3.40
N PHE A 553 -30.97 19.90 3.41
CA PHE A 553 -31.61 20.59 2.30
C PHE A 553 -30.83 21.84 1.91
N LYS A 554 -30.47 22.69 2.89
CA LYS A 554 -29.67 23.89 2.65
C LYS A 554 -28.31 23.53 2.03
N GLN A 555 -27.63 22.50 2.53
CA GLN A 555 -26.32 22.11 1.99
C GLN A 555 -26.41 21.68 0.53
N PHE A 556 -27.35 20.79 0.17
CA PHE A 556 -27.57 20.40 -1.24
C PHE A 556 -27.90 21.62 -2.11
N CYS A 557 -28.81 22.47 -1.65
CA CYS A 557 -29.20 23.70 -2.34
C CYS A 557 -27.99 24.61 -2.57
N MET A 558 -27.16 24.84 -1.55
CA MET A 558 -26.03 25.76 -1.67
C MET A 558 -24.91 25.21 -2.56
N ILE A 559 -24.64 23.89 -2.53
CA ILE A 559 -23.66 23.27 -3.43
C ILE A 559 -24.13 23.39 -4.89
N ALA A 560 -25.39 23.05 -5.16
CA ALA A 560 -25.98 23.15 -6.51
C ALA A 560 -26.03 24.59 -7.01
N ALA A 561 -26.33 25.55 -6.13
CA ALA A 561 -26.32 26.98 -6.45
C ALA A 561 -24.95 27.48 -6.87
N LEU A 562 -23.89 27.12 -6.13
CA LEU A 562 -22.55 27.55 -6.47
C LEU A 562 -22.08 26.96 -7.81
N ASN A 563 -22.33 25.67 -8.06
CA ASN A 563 -21.98 25.05 -9.34
C ASN A 563 -22.71 25.72 -10.52
N SER A 564 -24.00 26.03 -10.35
CA SER A 564 -24.82 26.66 -11.40
C SER A 564 -24.47 28.13 -11.62
N TYR A 565 -24.06 28.83 -10.55
CA TYR A 565 -23.50 30.17 -10.65
C TYR A 565 -22.24 30.17 -11.52
N TYR A 566 -21.30 29.25 -11.29
CA TYR A 566 -20.09 29.15 -12.13
C TYR A 566 -20.42 28.84 -13.58
N TYR A 567 -21.38 27.95 -13.84
CA TYR A 567 -21.86 27.69 -15.19
C TYR A 567 -22.43 28.94 -15.87
N ALA A 568 -23.17 29.78 -15.13
CA ALA A 568 -23.78 31.00 -15.67
C ALA A 568 -22.78 32.14 -15.92
N VAL A 569 -21.76 32.31 -15.06
CA VAL A 569 -20.75 33.38 -15.22
C VAL A 569 -19.61 33.00 -16.15
N ASN A 570 -19.33 31.70 -16.31
CA ASN A 570 -18.35 31.15 -17.23
C ASN A 570 -19.02 30.16 -18.20
N PRO A 571 -19.97 30.61 -19.06
CA PRO A 571 -20.48 29.74 -20.10
C PRO A 571 -19.28 29.38 -20.99
N LYS A 572 -18.91 28.10 -21.05
CA LYS A 572 -17.86 27.66 -21.96
C LYS A 572 -18.19 28.18 -23.36
N LYS A 573 -17.23 28.81 -24.03
CA LYS A 573 -17.16 28.81 -25.49
C LYS A 573 -17.12 27.33 -25.87
N ASP A 574 -18.19 26.82 -26.47
CA ASP A 574 -18.17 25.53 -27.16
C ASP A 574 -17.23 25.65 -28.37
N GLU A 575 -15.92 25.50 -28.15
CA GLU A 575 -15.01 25.09 -29.20
C GLU A 575 -15.09 23.56 -29.27
N LYS A 576 -15.64 23.09 -30.39
CA LYS A 576 -15.54 21.72 -30.87
C LYS A 576 -14.09 21.25 -30.79
N ASP A 577 -13.87 20.09 -30.19
CA ASP A 577 -12.97 19.04 -30.68
C ASP A 577 -13.38 17.69 -30.06
#